data_AF-A0A6B9GCH1-F1
#
_entry.id   AF-A0A6B9GCH1-F1
#
_cell.length_a   1.000
_cell.length_b   1.000
_cell.length_c   1.000
_cell.angle_alpha   90.00
_cell.angle_beta   90.00
_cell.angle_gamma   90.00
#
_symmetry.space_group_name_H-M   'P 1'
#
loop_
_entity.id
_entity.type
_entity.pdbx_description
1 polymer ?
#
loop_
_entity_poly.entity_id
_entity_poly.type
_entity_poly.pdbx_seq_one_letter_code
_entity_poly.pdbx_strand_id
1 'polypeptide(L)'
;MNLLSDMKLNEYDQRQLSLMEEMLDLYSSDKITLKKLIDNLEGLLLCLQSVDSEWKNSFHEHWFVLEQAYAVALFRNESIDHDDPDIQESLKQLRRLLKK
;
A
#
# COMPACT_ATOMS: atom_id res chain seq x y z
N MET A 1 11.49 -12.19 -5.27
CA MET A 1 10.20 -11.71 -4.75
C MET A 1 9.35 -12.91 -4.42
N ASN A 2 9.15 -13.19 -3.13
CA ASN A 2 8.24 -14.25 -2.68
C ASN A 2 6.79 -13.79 -2.86
N LEU A 3 5.93 -14.68 -3.33
CA LEU A 3 4.51 -14.41 -3.45
C LEU A 3 3.81 -14.68 -2.11
N LEU A 4 2.77 -13.93 -1.77
CA LEU A 4 1.94 -14.22 -0.59
C LEU A 4 1.36 -15.64 -0.63
N SER A 5 1.10 -16.17 -1.83
CA SER A 5 0.59 -17.51 -2.09
C SER A 5 1.46 -18.62 -1.49
N ASP A 6 2.76 -18.36 -1.35
CA ASP A 6 3.74 -19.35 -0.94
C ASP A 6 3.96 -19.35 0.58
N MET A 7 3.32 -18.41 1.30
CA MET A 7 3.52 -18.18 2.73
C MET A 7 2.45 -18.85 3.59
N LYS A 8 2.87 -19.40 4.74
CA LYS A 8 1.94 -19.88 5.76
C LYS A 8 1.49 -18.72 6.65
N LEU A 9 0.46 -18.00 6.20
CA LEU A 9 -0.10 -16.85 6.90
C LEU A 9 -1.04 -17.26 8.03
N ASN A 10 -0.90 -16.63 9.20
CA ASN A 10 -1.87 -16.78 10.28
C ASN A 10 -3.18 -16.02 9.98
N GLU A 11 -4.27 -16.31 10.70
CA GLU A 11 -5.57 -15.66 10.45
C GLU A 11 -5.53 -14.14 10.65
N TYR A 12 -4.68 -13.66 11.57
CA TYR A 12 -4.56 -12.24 11.86
C TYR A 12 -3.97 -11.48 10.66
N ASP A 13 -2.86 -11.97 10.09
CA ASP A 13 -2.20 -11.40 8.92
C ASP A 13 -3.10 -11.51 7.70
N GLN A 14 -3.83 -12.62 7.52
CA GLN A 14 -4.81 -12.73 6.44
C GLN A 14 -5.87 -11.61 6.52
N ARG A 15 -6.36 -11.29 7.73
CA ARG A 15 -7.28 -10.16 7.93
C ARG A 15 -6.62 -8.82 7.65
N GLN A 16 -5.38 -8.60 8.10
CA GLN A 16 -4.66 -7.35 7.82
C GLN A 16 -4.45 -7.15 6.31
N LEU A 17 -4.04 -8.19 5.58
CA LEU A 17 -3.85 -8.14 4.14
C LEU A 17 -5.16 -7.87 3.39
N SER A 18 -6.28 -8.45 3.83
CA SER A 18 -7.60 -8.12 3.28
C SER A 18 -8.00 -6.66 3.55
N LEU A 19 -7.67 -6.10 4.72
CA LEU A 19 -7.89 -4.68 5.00
C LEU A 19 -7.01 -3.79 4.10
N MET A 20 -5.77 -4.19 3.81
CA MET A 20 -4.91 -3.44 2.88
C MET A 20 -5.51 -3.37 1.47
N GLU A 21 -6.10 -4.49 1.00
CA GLU A 21 -6.83 -4.53 -0.26
C GLU A 21 -8.06 -3.62 -0.25
N GLU A 22 -8.85 -3.66 0.83
CA GLU A 22 -10.01 -2.77 1.01
C GLU A 22 -9.62 -1.29 0.98
N MET A 23 -8.49 -0.91 1.60
CA MET A 23 -8.04 0.48 1.58
C MET A 23 -7.68 0.95 0.16
N LEU A 24 -7.06 0.07 -0.64
CA LEU A 24 -6.78 0.37 -2.04
C LEU A 24 -8.08 0.54 -2.84
N ASP A 25 -9.11 -0.26 -2.58
CA ASP A 25 -10.42 -0.14 -3.24
C ASP A 25 -11.18 1.12 -2.85
N LEU A 26 -11.15 1.49 -1.57
CA LEU A 26 -11.73 2.74 -1.10
C LEU A 26 -11.04 3.95 -1.74
N TYR A 27 -9.71 3.92 -1.88
CA TYR A 27 -8.97 4.98 -2.56
C TYR A 27 -9.33 5.04 -4.05
N SER A 28 -9.33 3.90 -4.76
CA SER A 28 -9.71 3.83 -6.17
C SER A 28 -11.17 4.24 -6.46
N SER A 29 -12.03 4.25 -5.43
CA SER A 29 -13.43 4.67 -5.51
C SER A 29 -13.66 6.09 -4.95
N ASP A 30 -12.59 6.87 -4.79
CA ASP A 30 -12.58 8.24 -4.25
C ASP A 30 -13.26 8.38 -2.87
N LYS A 31 -13.25 7.30 -2.06
CA LYS A 31 -13.85 7.29 -0.71
C LYS A 31 -12.90 7.75 0.38
N ILE A 32 -11.59 7.66 0.14
CA ILE A 32 -10.54 8.13 1.06
C ILE A 32 -9.48 8.92 0.29
N THR A 33 -8.80 9.83 0.99
CA THR A 33 -7.69 10.61 0.42
C THR A 33 -6.41 9.77 0.32
N LEU A 34 -5.44 10.21 -0.49
CA LEU A 34 -4.13 9.56 -0.58
C LEU A 34 -3.44 9.50 0.79
N LYS A 35 -3.50 10.58 1.58
CA LYS A 35 -2.96 10.60 2.94
C LYS A 35 -3.57 9.49 3.81
N LYS A 36 -4.89 9.33 3.74
CA LYS A 36 -5.59 8.32 4.53
C LYS A 36 -5.22 6.90 4.08
N LEU A 37 -5.04 6.68 2.78
CA LEU A 37 -4.51 5.43 2.25
C LEU A 37 -3.12 5.12 2.82
N ILE A 38 -2.19 6.08 2.73
CA ILE A 38 -0.81 5.92 3.21
C ILE A 38 -0.79 5.54 4.70
N ASP A 39 -1.49 6.29 5.55
CA ASP A 39 -1.53 6.05 7.00
C ASP A 39 -2.08 4.66 7.34
N ASN A 40 -3.14 4.26 6.64
CA ASN A 40 -3.76 2.96 6.88
C ASN A 40 -2.84 1.82 6.42
N LEU A 41 -2.21 1.95 5.24
CA LEU A 41 -1.29 0.92 4.73
C LEU A 41 -0.05 0.77 5.60
N GLU A 42 0.53 1.86 6.09
CA GLU A 42 1.68 1.82 7.01
C GLU A 42 1.32 1.09 8.30
N GLY A 43 0.20 1.47 8.93
CA GLY A 43 -0.27 0.84 10.16
C GLY A 43 -0.51 -0.67 9.98
N LEU A 44 -1.18 -1.06 8.89
CA LEU A 44 -1.45 -2.47 8.58
C LEU A 44 -0.16 -3.25 8.29
N LEU A 45 0.78 -2.67 7.55
CA LEU A 45 2.08 -3.28 7.25
C LEU A 45 2.89 -3.55 8.52
N LEU A 46 2.93 -2.58 9.44
CA LEU A 46 3.63 -2.69 10.72
C LEU A 46 3.02 -3.76 11.64
N CYS A 47 1.74 -4.05 11.50
CA CYS A 47 1.05 -5.08 12.29
C CYS A 47 1.34 -6.51 11.83
N LEU A 48 1.77 -6.75 10.59
CA LEU A 48 1.99 -8.09 10.05
C LEU A 48 3.04 -8.87 10.86
N GLN A 49 2.75 -10.12 11.22
CA GLN A 49 3.57 -10.91 12.14
C GLN A 49 4.37 -12.02 11.48
N SER A 50 3.81 -12.66 10.46
CA SER A 50 4.31 -13.88 9.82
C SER A 50 4.69 -13.73 8.35
N VAL A 51 4.44 -12.55 7.77
CA VAL A 51 4.88 -12.19 6.41
C VAL A 51 6.39 -11.95 6.40
N ASP A 52 7.09 -12.53 5.42
CA ASP A 52 8.54 -12.41 5.33
C ASP A 52 9.02 -10.99 5.02
N SER A 53 10.27 -10.72 5.36
CA SER A 53 10.86 -9.38 5.22
C SER A 53 11.06 -8.96 3.77
N GLU A 54 11.25 -9.89 2.84
CA GLU A 54 11.44 -9.56 1.42
C GLU A 54 10.14 -8.98 0.85
N TRP A 55 9.00 -9.62 1.14
CA TRP A 55 7.70 -9.09 0.75
C TRP A 55 7.38 -7.76 1.42
N LYS A 56 7.66 -7.64 2.73
CA LYS A 56 7.45 -6.37 3.45
C LYS A 56 8.27 -5.23 2.86
N ASN A 57 9.52 -5.49 2.50
CA ASN A 57 10.39 -4.50 1.87
C ASN A 57 9.84 -4.08 0.51
N SER A 58 9.44 -5.03 -0.34
CA SER A 58 8.85 -4.70 -1.64
C SER A 58 7.53 -3.93 -1.51
N PHE A 59 6.69 -4.28 -0.53
CA PHE A 59 5.46 -3.52 -0.26
C PHE A 59 5.78 -2.10 0.19
N HIS A 60 6.74 -1.96 1.12
CA HIS A 60 7.19 -0.67 1.63
C HIS A 60 7.78 0.21 0.53
N GLU A 61 8.54 -0.33 -0.42
CA GLU A 61 9.11 0.43 -1.55
C GLU A 61 8.02 1.15 -2.35
N HIS A 62 6.93 0.45 -2.71
CA HIS A 62 5.82 1.05 -3.45
C HIS A 62 4.97 1.98 -2.59
N TRP A 63 4.77 1.66 -1.32
CA TRP A 63 4.12 2.56 -0.37
C TRP A 63 4.91 3.87 -0.21
N PHE A 64 6.24 3.79 -0.16
CA PHE A 64 7.11 4.95 0.04
C PHE A 64 7.11 5.91 -1.15
N VAL A 65 6.81 5.44 -2.36
CA VAL A 65 6.58 6.32 -3.51
C VAL A 65 5.32 7.17 -3.30
N LEU A 66 4.24 6.58 -2.78
CA LEU A 66 3.01 7.32 -2.47
C LEU A 66 3.27 8.38 -1.39
N GLU A 67 4.00 8.03 -0.33
CA GLU A 67 4.36 8.95 0.74
C GLU A 67 5.22 10.11 0.24
N GLN A 68 6.22 9.83 -0.60
CA GLN A 68 7.05 10.88 -1.20
C GLN A 68 6.24 11.83 -2.09
N ALA A 69 5.38 11.29 -2.97
CA ALA A 69 4.55 12.12 -3.83
C ALA A 69 3.63 13.04 -3.02
N TYR A 70 3.01 12.50 -1.96
CA TYR A 70 2.21 13.28 -1.02
C TYR A 70 3.04 14.36 -0.31
N ALA A 71 4.19 13.99 0.24
CA ALA A 71 5.06 14.90 0.98
C ALA A 71 5.60 16.04 0.11
N VAL A 72 5.97 15.76 -1.15
CA VAL A 72 6.45 16.77 -2.11
C VAL A 72 5.33 17.74 -2.47
N ALA A 73 4.13 17.26 -2.79
CA ALA A 73 3.00 18.12 -3.12
C ALA A 73 2.62 19.01 -1.92
N LEU A 74 2.60 18.44 -0.72
CA LEU A 74 2.35 19.19 0.52
C LEU A 74 3.42 20.28 0.74
N PHE A 75 4.70 19.94 0.56
CA PHE A 75 5.81 20.89 0.71
C PHE A 75 5.75 22.03 -0.31
N ARG A 76 5.33 21.74 -1.55
CA ARG A 76 5.19 22.74 -2.63
C ARG A 76 3.87 23.50 -2.59
N ASN A 77 2.94 23.10 -1.72
CA ASN A 77 1.56 23.60 -1.70
C ASN A 77 0.86 23.42 -3.06
N GLU A 78 1.09 22.25 -3.69
CA GLU A 78 0.52 21.83 -4.96
C GLU A 78 -0.56 20.76 -4.74
N SER A 79 -1.52 20.68 -5.66
CA SER A 79 -2.45 19.55 -5.69
C SER A 79 -1.75 18.30 -6.22
N ILE A 80 -2.12 17.14 -5.69
CA ILE A 80 -1.63 15.86 -6.19
C ILE A 80 -2.42 15.51 -7.46
N ASP A 81 -1.69 15.21 -8.54
CA ASP A 81 -2.28 14.66 -9.74
C ASP A 81 -2.60 13.16 -9.50
N HIS A 82 -3.87 12.81 -9.59
CA HIS A 82 -4.29 11.41 -9.44
C HIS A 82 -3.80 10.54 -10.59
N ASP A 83 -3.56 11.12 -11.77
CA ASP A 83 -3.07 10.42 -12.96
C ASP A 83 -1.52 10.40 -13.02
N ASP A 84 -0.85 10.82 -11.94
CA ASP A 84 0.61 10.74 -11.83
C ASP A 84 1.08 9.29 -12.07
N PRO A 85 2.02 9.07 -13.01
CA PRO A 85 2.42 7.73 -13.42
C PRO A 85 3.11 6.95 -12.30
N ASP A 86 3.83 7.62 -11.38
CA ASP A 86 4.51 6.97 -10.27
C ASP A 86 3.51 6.53 -9.20
N ILE A 87 2.47 7.35 -8.95
CA ILE A 87 1.35 6.97 -8.08
C ILE A 87 0.60 5.77 -8.66
N GLN A 88 0.23 5.84 -9.95
CA GLN A 88 -0.55 4.79 -10.61
C GLN A 88 0.20 3.46 -10.67
N GLU A 89 1.50 3.48 -11.02
CA GLU A 89 2.30 2.27 -11.02
C GLU A 89 2.47 1.71 -9.61
N SER A 90 2.68 2.57 -8.59
CA SER A 90 2.80 2.12 -7.20
C SER A 90 1.52 1.44 -6.70
N LEU A 91 0.34 2.01 -6.96
CA LEU A 91 -0.95 1.41 -6.60
C LEU A 91 -1.14 0.04 -7.26
N LYS A 92 -0.79 -0.07 -8.54
CA LYS A 92 -0.84 -1.33 -9.28
C LYS A 92 0.10 -2.38 -8.70
N GLN A 93 1.30 -1.99 -8.28
CA GLN A 93 2.27 -2.90 -7.68
C GLN A 93 1.84 -3.37 -6.28
N LEU A 94 1.31 -2.47 -5.46
CA LEU A 94 0.72 -2.81 -4.15
C LEU A 94 -0.41 -3.83 -4.32
N ARG A 95 -1.31 -3.61 -5.30
CA ARG A 95 -2.36 -4.58 -5.63
C ARG A 95 -1.80 -5.91 -6.11
N ARG A 96 -0.75 -5.91 -6.94
CA ARG A 96 -0.10 -7.15 -7.40
C ARG A 96 0.47 -7.94 -6.23
N LEU A 97 1.06 -7.27 -5.25
CA LEU A 97 1.64 -7.90 -4.07
C LEU A 97 0.62 -8.56 -3.15
N LEU A 98 -0.61 -8.06 -3.14
CA LEU A 98 -1.72 -8.59 -2.32
C LEU A 98 -2.47 -9.75 -2.98
N LYS A 99 -2.24 -10.03 -4.28
CA LYS A 99 -2.86 -11.16 -4.96
C LYS A 99 -2.31 -12.49 -4.43
N LYS A 100 -3.22 -13.41 -4.17
CA LYS A 100 -2.96 -14.80 -3.79
C LYS A 100 -2.92 -15.71 -5.00
#